data_AF-A0A831UCR6-F1
#
_entry.id   AF-A0A831UCR6-F1
#
_cell.length_a   1.000
_cell.length_b   1.000
_cell.length_c   1.000
_cell.angle_alpha   90.00
_cell.angle_beta   90.00
_cell.angle_gamma   90.00
#
_symmetry.space_group_name_H-M   'P 1'
#
loop_
_entity.id
_entity.type
_entity.pdbx_description
1 polymer ?
#
loop_
_entity_poly.entity_id
_entity_poly.type
_entity_poly.pdbx_seq_one_letter_code
_entity_poly.pdbx_strand_id
1 'polypeptide(L)'
;MLSKVLRLFPALMLLVAVARPAAGEGGMAIDPATCLGCHSNKISAAAFAASVHGKNACTSCHVEITDLAKHMRGETKVHKVQCERCHKKENSEHYASVHAQKDVRCADCHTDIHSHTYWNKDKRKVVAKCIQCHDKEAGYRNSIHGKSVAAGNMDSAACNDCHNLHAISPLGDPRSKENREFHTKVCMKCHADEKMMARNNVFTVAVKTYMDSYHGKNYRLGFPEKVAGCADCHTAHGVLPGKDPNSSVNPQNLVATCAKCHPKATPLFTKFYSHGSHDREKYPILFYTFVAMTGLLVSTFAVFWIHTLLWMFRGFVENREKQQALIHGHEEHHIPDGHKVYRRFKKRHIFLHLLVIISFLLLSVSGLPLKFSDQQWAKFMMDHIFGHSANAGLVHRIGACITFVYFGGALILSFHFLFVRKDIPGNWLQRMFGPDSLMPNFRDIKDVAGMVRWFLFRGPKPTFERWTYWEKFDFIAVFWGMFAIGGSGLMLWFPEFFGSFLPGWMFNVATIVHSDEALLATGFIFTVHFFNTHGRPEKFPMDFVIFNGQMPKHEFIEERGDQWKRYEELGITEQFAAKKTSGVAYDFVVKTFGFFAVIVGLSLVVLMLFAFLSGGGH
;
A
#
# COMPACT_ATOMS: atom_id res chain seq x y z
N MET A 1 -77.28 27.81 46.47
CA MET A 1 -76.14 28.72 46.74
C MET A 1 -75.25 28.27 47.91
N LEU A 2 -75.13 26.96 48.22
CA LEU A 2 -74.34 26.48 49.38
C LEU A 2 -73.29 25.39 49.07
N SER A 3 -72.91 25.20 47.80
CA SER A 3 -71.98 24.12 47.39
C SER A 3 -70.66 24.61 46.78
N LYS A 4 -70.54 25.89 46.41
CA LYS A 4 -69.31 26.46 45.82
C LYS A 4 -68.31 27.02 46.85
N VAL A 5 -68.72 27.29 48.09
CA VAL A 5 -67.85 27.89 49.12
C VAL A 5 -67.05 26.84 49.91
N LEU A 6 -67.49 25.58 49.96
CA LEU A 6 -66.83 24.54 50.78
C LEU A 6 -65.68 23.78 50.08
N ARG A 7 -65.45 24.01 48.78
CA ARG A 7 -64.37 23.34 48.01
C ARG A 7 -63.08 24.15 47.90
N LEU A 8 -63.08 25.41 48.35
CA LEU A 8 -61.89 26.29 48.31
C LEU A 8 -61.06 26.26 49.60
N PHE A 9 -61.60 25.73 50.70
CA PHE A 9 -60.90 25.68 51.99
C PHE A 9 -59.70 24.71 52.03
N PRO A 10 -59.75 23.48 51.47
CA PRO A 10 -58.58 22.60 51.50
C PRO A 10 -57.51 22.98 50.47
N ALA A 11 -57.86 23.72 49.41
CA ALA A 11 -56.91 24.21 48.41
C ALA A 11 -56.09 25.41 48.93
N LEU A 12 -56.70 26.29 49.73
CA LEU A 12 -56.00 27.43 50.33
C LEU A 12 -55.06 27.00 51.48
N MET A 13 -55.44 25.97 52.25
CA MET A 13 -54.58 25.38 53.28
C MET A 13 -53.38 24.61 52.71
N LEU A 14 -53.49 24.00 51.52
CA LEU A 14 -52.35 23.38 50.83
C LEU A 14 -51.37 24.42 50.25
N LEU A 15 -51.86 25.57 49.79
CA LEU A 15 -51.03 26.67 49.30
C LEU A 15 -50.25 27.38 50.43
N VAL A 16 -50.80 27.44 51.64
CA VAL A 16 -50.08 28.01 52.81
C VAL A 16 -49.10 27.00 53.42
N ALA A 17 -49.34 25.69 53.29
CA ALA A 17 -48.39 24.66 53.74
C ALA A 17 -47.16 24.49 52.82
N VAL A 18 -47.29 24.84 51.52
CA VAL A 18 -46.17 24.81 50.55
C VAL A 18 -45.43 26.15 50.48
N ALA A 19 -46.01 27.22 51.03
CA ALA A 19 -45.35 28.52 51.21
C ALA A 19 -44.66 28.66 52.59
N ARG A 20 -44.18 27.56 53.17
CA ARG A 20 -43.05 27.71 54.09
C ARG A 20 -41.88 28.21 53.25
N PRO A 21 -41.21 29.32 53.60
CA PRO A 21 -39.86 29.47 53.12
C PRO A 21 -39.17 28.21 53.63
N ALA A 22 -38.75 27.34 52.71
CA ALA A 22 -37.60 26.51 53.00
C ALA A 22 -36.51 27.54 53.30
N ALA A 23 -36.41 27.94 54.56
CA ALA A 23 -35.17 28.37 55.16
C ALA A 23 -34.29 27.11 55.09
N GLY A 24 -33.81 26.81 53.88
CA GLY A 24 -32.57 26.13 53.76
C GLY A 24 -31.59 27.05 54.44
N GLU A 25 -31.07 26.61 55.58
CA GLU A 25 -29.72 26.97 56.03
C GLU A 25 -28.68 26.47 55.01
N GLY A 26 -28.94 26.63 53.71
CA GLY A 26 -27.92 26.64 52.70
C GLY A 26 -27.29 28.01 52.81
N GLY A 27 -26.18 28.08 53.55
CA GLY A 27 -25.41 29.31 53.75
C GLY A 27 -25.37 30.12 52.46
N MET A 28 -25.87 31.36 52.54
CA MET A 28 -25.82 32.29 51.41
C MET A 28 -24.42 32.29 50.81
N ALA A 29 -24.31 32.34 49.49
CA ALA A 29 -23.02 32.49 48.83
C ALA A 29 -22.30 33.68 49.47
N ILE A 30 -21.19 33.40 50.18
CA ILE A 30 -20.42 34.43 50.85
C ILE A 30 -19.86 35.32 49.74
N ASP A 31 -20.07 36.64 49.89
CA ASP A 31 -19.55 37.62 48.94
C ASP A 31 -18.03 37.43 48.80
N PRO A 32 -17.50 37.22 47.58
CA PRO A 32 -16.07 37.18 47.33
C PRO A 32 -15.30 38.33 47.98
N ALA A 33 -15.89 39.53 48.10
CA ALA A 33 -15.27 40.65 48.78
C ALA A 33 -14.96 40.36 50.26
N THR A 34 -15.82 39.60 50.95
CA THR A 34 -15.60 39.17 52.34
C THR A 34 -14.42 38.21 52.43
N CYS A 35 -14.34 37.22 51.55
CA CYS A 35 -13.22 36.27 51.52
C CYS A 35 -11.90 36.98 51.15
N LEU A 36 -11.93 37.87 50.16
CA LEU A 36 -10.78 38.64 49.70
C LEU A 36 -10.32 39.68 50.73
N GLY A 37 -11.20 40.17 51.61
CA GLY A 37 -10.83 41.03 52.74
C GLY A 37 -9.79 40.37 53.65
N CYS A 38 -9.92 39.07 53.91
CA CYS A 38 -8.97 38.31 54.74
C CYS A 38 -7.86 37.61 53.94
N HIS A 39 -8.11 37.23 52.67
CA HIS A 39 -7.17 36.48 51.82
C HIS A 39 -6.51 37.30 50.71
N SER A 40 -6.61 38.63 50.73
CA SER A 40 -5.98 39.54 49.77
C SER A 40 -4.46 39.37 49.65
N ASN A 41 -3.81 38.86 50.70
CA ASN A 41 -2.37 38.54 50.71
C ASN A 41 -2.02 37.25 49.93
N LYS A 42 -3.00 36.43 49.57
CA LYS A 42 -2.83 35.18 48.80
C LYS A 42 -3.52 35.21 47.45
N ILE A 43 -4.60 35.99 47.31
CA ILE A 43 -5.42 36.08 46.10
C ILE A 43 -5.59 37.56 45.73
N SER A 44 -5.17 37.93 44.53
CA SER A 44 -5.44 39.27 44.00
C SER A 44 -6.89 39.37 43.54
N ALA A 45 -7.64 40.31 44.14
CA ALA A 45 -9.03 40.58 43.76
C ALA A 45 -9.17 40.93 42.27
N ALA A 46 -8.24 41.74 41.75
CA ALA A 46 -8.22 42.13 40.34
C ALA A 46 -7.92 40.93 39.41
N ALA A 47 -6.96 40.08 39.79
CA ALA A 47 -6.62 38.89 39.00
C ALA A 47 -7.75 37.86 39.01
N PHE A 48 -8.43 37.68 40.15
CA PHE A 48 -9.60 36.81 40.26
C PHE A 48 -10.76 37.32 39.42
N ALA A 49 -11.10 38.60 39.53
CA ALA A 49 -12.17 39.21 38.73
C ALA A 49 -11.90 39.09 37.22
N ALA A 50 -10.64 39.14 36.79
CA ALA A 50 -10.23 38.97 35.39
C ALA A 50 -10.12 37.49 34.93
N SER A 51 -10.22 36.52 35.85
CA SER A 51 -10.11 35.10 35.52
C SER A 51 -11.38 34.54 34.88
N VAL A 52 -11.29 33.35 34.29
CA VAL A 52 -12.46 32.61 33.78
C VAL A 52 -13.45 32.24 34.89
N HIS A 53 -13.02 32.26 36.15
CA HIS A 53 -13.84 32.00 37.32
C HIS A 53 -14.28 33.27 38.04
N GLY A 54 -13.94 34.47 37.56
CA GLY A 54 -14.16 35.73 38.29
C GLY A 54 -15.63 36.10 38.53
N LYS A 55 -16.57 35.44 37.84
CA LYS A 55 -18.02 35.57 38.07
C LYS A 55 -18.55 34.63 39.15
N ASN A 56 -17.75 33.69 39.63
CA ASN A 56 -18.16 32.69 40.61
C ASN A 56 -17.88 33.18 42.02
N ALA A 57 -18.74 32.80 42.97
CA ALA A 57 -18.47 33.00 44.39
C ALA A 57 -17.34 32.08 44.87
N CYS A 58 -16.54 32.48 45.85
CA CYS A 58 -15.47 31.62 46.38
C CYS A 58 -16.01 30.27 46.88
N THR A 59 -17.20 30.29 47.49
CA THR A 59 -17.89 29.10 48.01
C THR A 59 -18.52 28.21 46.94
N SER A 60 -18.52 28.61 45.65
CA SER A 60 -18.94 27.71 44.57
C SER A 60 -17.89 26.62 44.31
N CYS A 61 -16.62 26.93 44.60
CA CYS A 61 -15.50 26.01 44.45
C CYS A 61 -15.06 25.46 45.82
N HIS A 62 -15.04 26.30 46.86
CA HIS A 62 -14.76 25.94 48.26
C HIS A 62 -16.04 25.64 49.03
N VAL A 63 -16.73 24.59 48.57
CA VAL A 63 -18.08 24.23 49.01
C VAL A 63 -18.18 23.76 50.47
N GLU A 64 -17.04 23.41 51.06
CA GLU A 64 -16.89 23.08 52.47
C GLU A 64 -17.16 24.29 53.37
N ILE A 65 -16.96 25.51 52.86
CA ILE A 65 -17.19 26.74 53.59
C ILE A 65 -18.69 27.08 53.55
N THR A 66 -19.41 26.50 54.52
CA THR A 66 -20.85 26.74 54.73
C THR A 66 -21.12 27.74 55.86
N ASP A 67 -20.14 27.96 56.74
CA ASP A 67 -20.20 28.87 57.89
C ASP A 67 -18.85 29.62 58.02
N LEU A 68 -18.90 30.94 57.81
CA LEU A 68 -17.71 31.81 57.86
C LEU A 68 -17.10 31.86 59.28
N ALA A 69 -17.91 31.82 60.33
CA ALA A 69 -17.43 31.91 61.70
C ALA A 69 -16.64 30.65 62.10
N LYS A 70 -17.10 29.47 61.65
CA LYS A 70 -16.35 28.20 61.82
C LYS A 70 -15.05 28.20 61.03
N HIS A 71 -15.06 28.73 59.81
CA HIS A 71 -13.84 28.88 59.01
C HIS A 71 -12.81 29.81 59.70
N MET A 72 -13.25 30.97 60.20
CA MET A 72 -12.39 31.93 60.91
C MET A 72 -11.78 31.36 62.20
N ARG A 73 -12.48 30.46 62.89
CA ARG A 73 -11.95 29.74 64.08
C ARG A 73 -11.08 28.52 63.73
N GLY A 74 -10.92 28.20 62.44
CA GLY A 74 -10.13 27.06 61.97
C GLY A 74 -10.83 25.70 62.08
N GLU A 75 -12.11 25.67 62.45
CA GLU A 75 -12.94 24.46 62.55
C GLU A 75 -13.29 23.88 61.17
N THR A 76 -13.28 24.72 60.12
CA THR A 76 -13.50 24.30 58.73
C THR A 76 -12.37 24.80 57.85
N LYS A 77 -11.62 23.86 57.27
CA LYS A 77 -10.45 24.15 56.42
C LYS A 77 -10.83 24.06 54.95
N VAL A 78 -10.18 24.90 54.15
CA VAL A 78 -10.31 24.84 52.70
C VAL A 78 -9.58 23.60 52.16
N HIS A 79 -10.24 22.83 51.30
CA HIS A 79 -9.69 21.65 50.64
C HIS A 79 -9.35 21.96 49.17
N LYS A 80 -8.64 21.03 48.50
CA LYS A 80 -8.43 21.12 47.05
C LYS A 80 -9.79 21.07 46.34
N VAL A 81 -10.00 21.99 45.40
CA VAL A 81 -11.26 22.13 44.66
C VAL A 81 -11.56 20.91 43.79
N GLN A 82 -12.84 20.56 43.68
CA GLN A 82 -13.35 19.47 42.85
C GLN A 82 -13.84 20.03 41.50
N CYS A 83 -12.93 20.10 40.52
CA CYS A 83 -13.20 20.67 39.20
C CYS A 83 -14.29 19.91 38.42
N GLU A 84 -14.43 18.60 38.66
CA GLU A 84 -15.34 17.68 37.97
C GLU A 84 -16.82 18.03 38.12
N ARG A 85 -17.18 18.81 39.15
CA ARG A 85 -18.55 19.28 39.36
C ARG A 85 -19.05 20.17 38.22
N CYS A 86 -18.13 20.91 37.59
CA CYS A 86 -18.42 21.82 36.48
C CYS A 86 -17.76 21.35 35.17
N HIS A 87 -16.54 20.79 35.22
CA HIS A 87 -15.76 20.36 34.07
C HIS A 87 -15.91 18.85 33.80
N LYS A 88 -17.15 18.41 33.54
CA LYS A 88 -17.46 16.98 33.38
C LYS A 88 -16.70 16.33 32.21
N LYS A 89 -16.58 17.04 31.08
CA LYS A 89 -15.91 16.53 29.88
C LYS A 89 -14.41 16.36 30.13
N GLU A 90 -13.75 17.43 30.57
CA GLU A 90 -12.31 17.44 30.83
C GLU A 90 -11.96 16.42 31.92
N ASN A 91 -12.80 16.29 32.95
CA ASN A 91 -12.62 15.27 33.96
C ASN A 91 -12.73 13.85 33.38
N SER A 92 -13.69 13.58 32.50
CA SER A 92 -13.82 12.27 31.85
C SER A 92 -12.60 11.94 30.98
N GLU A 93 -12.09 12.92 30.23
CA GLU A 93 -10.88 12.76 29.42
C GLU A 93 -9.64 12.51 30.30
N HIS A 94 -9.48 13.33 31.35
CA HIS A 94 -8.39 13.22 32.31
C HIS A 94 -8.41 11.91 33.09
N TYR A 95 -9.58 11.44 33.52
CA TYR A 95 -9.73 10.19 34.28
C TYR A 95 -9.21 8.97 33.50
N ALA A 96 -9.36 8.97 32.17
CA ALA A 96 -8.84 7.93 31.29
C ALA A 96 -7.33 8.08 30.98
N SER A 97 -6.67 9.13 31.46
CA SER A 97 -5.28 9.44 31.13
C SER A 97 -4.25 8.76 32.03
N VAL A 98 -2.99 8.73 31.57
CA VAL A 98 -1.85 8.31 32.39
C VAL A 98 -1.62 9.18 33.61
N HIS A 99 -2.06 10.45 33.58
CA HIS A 99 -1.89 11.38 34.69
C HIS A 99 -2.82 11.02 35.85
N ALA A 100 -4.09 10.72 35.57
CA ALA A 100 -5.00 10.20 36.59
C ALA A 100 -4.51 8.87 37.19
N GLN A 101 -3.96 7.97 36.38
CA GLN A 101 -3.37 6.71 36.85
C GLN A 101 -2.16 6.91 37.79
N LYS A 102 -1.54 8.09 37.78
CA LYS A 102 -0.42 8.48 38.64
C LYS A 102 -0.82 9.49 39.72
N ASP A 103 -2.12 9.62 40.00
CA ASP A 103 -2.71 10.54 41.00
C ASP A 103 -2.34 12.02 40.77
N VAL A 104 -2.06 12.40 39.53
CA VAL A 104 -1.99 13.82 39.14
C VAL A 104 -3.42 14.30 38.95
N ARG A 105 -3.81 15.39 39.62
CA ARG A 105 -5.17 15.95 39.59
C ARG A 105 -5.21 17.25 38.81
N CYS A 106 -6.42 17.70 38.46
CA CYS A 106 -6.63 18.94 37.70
C CYS A 106 -5.89 20.15 38.30
N ALA A 107 -5.94 20.29 39.63
CA ALA A 107 -5.30 21.40 40.35
C ALA A 107 -3.77 21.34 40.36
N ASP A 108 -3.17 20.19 40.05
CA ASP A 108 -1.72 20.04 40.00
C ASP A 108 -1.15 20.59 38.67
N CYS A 109 -1.96 20.62 37.60
CA CYS A 109 -1.63 21.30 36.34
C CYS A 109 -2.17 22.73 36.29
N HIS A 110 -3.41 22.94 36.73
CA HIS A 110 -4.07 24.25 36.80
C HIS A 110 -3.77 24.93 38.14
N THR A 111 -2.51 25.09 38.51
CA THR A 111 -2.11 25.74 39.78
C THR A 111 -2.55 27.20 39.91
N ASP A 112 -2.91 27.84 38.79
CA ASP A 112 -3.33 29.23 38.65
C ASP A 112 -4.87 29.42 38.67
N ILE A 113 -5.66 28.53 39.30
CA ILE A 113 -7.15 28.56 39.25
C ILE A 113 -7.75 29.96 39.51
N HIS A 114 -7.18 30.71 40.45
CA HIS A 114 -7.65 32.04 40.84
C HIS A 114 -7.27 33.16 39.85
N SER A 115 -6.40 32.91 38.89
CA SER A 115 -6.02 33.87 37.84
C SER A 115 -6.08 33.23 36.45
N HIS A 116 -6.72 32.07 36.34
CA HIS A 116 -6.71 31.26 35.13
C HIS A 116 -7.44 31.98 34.01
N THR A 117 -6.83 32.00 32.82
CA THR A 117 -7.38 32.64 31.63
C THR A 117 -7.56 31.62 30.52
N TYR A 118 -8.45 31.91 29.57
CA TYR A 118 -8.54 31.11 28.35
C TYR A 118 -7.16 31.04 27.68
N TRP A 119 -6.77 29.82 27.30
CA TRP A 119 -5.48 29.60 26.67
C TRP A 119 -5.44 30.08 25.21
N ASN A 120 -6.60 30.36 24.58
CA ASN A 120 -6.73 30.95 23.24
C ASN A 120 -5.92 30.24 22.14
N LYS A 121 -5.75 28.92 22.26
CA LYS A 121 -4.92 28.10 21.36
C LYS A 121 -3.44 28.47 21.36
N ASP A 122 -2.95 29.21 22.37
CA ASP A 122 -1.54 29.51 22.53
C ASP A 122 -0.79 28.28 23.07
N LYS A 123 -0.12 27.58 22.15
CA LYS A 123 0.64 26.37 22.42
C LYS A 123 1.79 26.58 23.40
N ARG A 124 2.29 27.81 23.57
CA ARG A 124 3.35 28.11 24.56
C ARG A 124 2.87 27.87 25.98
N LYS A 125 1.60 28.17 26.28
CA LYS A 125 0.99 27.91 27.59
C LYS A 125 0.95 26.41 27.89
N VAL A 126 0.63 25.58 26.89
CA VAL A 126 0.61 24.13 27.04
C VAL A 126 2.01 23.59 27.33
N VAL A 127 3.00 23.96 26.51
CA VAL A 127 4.39 23.55 26.73
C VAL A 127 4.87 23.97 28.12
N ALA A 128 4.62 25.22 28.51
CA ALA A 128 4.99 25.75 29.82
C ALA A 128 4.36 24.97 30.99
N LYS A 129 3.14 24.44 30.82
CA LYS A 129 2.49 23.59 31.84
C LYS A 129 3.08 22.18 31.88
N CYS A 130 3.26 21.54 30.74
CA CYS A 130 3.79 20.17 30.70
C CYS A 130 5.21 20.09 31.28
N ILE A 131 6.07 21.05 30.97
CA ILE A 131 7.47 21.00 31.42
C ILE A 131 7.64 21.17 32.94
N GLN A 132 6.65 21.73 33.66
CA GLN A 132 6.72 21.87 35.14
C GLN A 132 6.97 20.54 35.87
N CYS A 133 6.57 19.42 35.25
CA CYS A 133 6.86 18.09 35.76
C CYS A 133 7.71 17.25 34.79
N HIS A 134 7.61 17.50 33.48
CA HIS A 134 8.38 16.80 32.45
C HIS A 134 9.72 17.48 32.13
N ASP A 135 10.39 18.04 33.16
CA ASP A 135 11.59 18.88 33.05
C ASP A 135 12.79 18.19 32.34
N LYS A 136 12.77 16.85 32.26
CA LYS A 136 13.76 16.03 31.52
C LYS A 136 13.55 15.99 30.01
N GLU A 137 12.50 16.62 29.47
CA GLU A 137 12.28 16.76 28.01
C GLU A 137 13.13 17.89 27.39
N ALA A 138 14.43 17.92 27.69
CA ALA A 138 15.39 18.78 27.00
C ALA A 138 15.38 18.53 25.48
N GLY A 139 15.05 17.30 25.06
CA GLY A 139 14.89 16.93 23.66
C GLY A 139 13.86 17.81 22.94
N TYR A 140 12.63 17.88 23.45
CA TYR A 140 11.56 18.68 22.83
C TYR A 140 11.90 20.17 22.79
N ARG A 141 12.39 20.75 23.89
CA ARG A 141 12.75 22.17 23.93
C ARG A 141 13.84 22.54 22.93
N ASN A 142 14.79 21.64 22.70
CA ASN A 142 15.88 21.85 21.74
C ASN A 142 15.52 21.48 20.30
N SER A 143 14.41 20.77 20.09
CA SER A 143 13.89 20.40 18.77
C SER A 143 13.43 21.62 17.97
N ILE A 144 13.30 21.44 16.65
CA ILE A 144 12.75 22.46 15.77
C ILE A 144 11.30 22.80 16.12
N HIS A 145 10.52 21.82 16.61
CA HIS A 145 9.14 22.04 17.02
C HIS A 145 9.06 22.93 18.26
N GLY A 146 9.81 22.60 19.32
CA GLY A 146 9.84 23.37 20.57
C GLY A 146 10.37 24.78 20.37
N LYS A 147 11.46 24.95 19.61
CA LYS A 147 12.02 26.26 19.26
C LYS A 147 11.01 27.12 18.49
N SER A 148 10.29 26.53 17.54
CA SER A 148 9.30 27.26 16.73
C SER A 148 8.07 27.68 17.53
N VAL A 149 7.57 26.83 18.44
CA VAL A 149 6.49 27.21 19.37
C VAL A 149 6.94 28.35 20.29
N ALA A 150 8.16 28.27 20.84
CA ALA A 150 8.72 29.32 21.68
C ALA A 150 8.86 30.66 20.93
N ALA A 151 9.20 30.60 19.64
CA ALA A 151 9.26 31.76 18.74
C ALA A 151 7.88 32.33 18.35
N GLY A 152 6.78 31.72 18.80
CA GLY A 152 5.42 32.20 18.54
C GLY A 152 4.73 31.57 17.32
N ASN A 153 5.34 30.58 16.68
CA ASN A 153 4.71 29.86 15.57
C ASN A 153 3.75 28.77 16.09
N MET A 154 2.45 29.02 16.02
CA MET A 154 1.41 28.09 16.47
C MET A 154 1.14 26.94 15.49
N ASP A 155 1.65 26.98 14.25
CA ASP A 155 1.59 25.82 13.34
C ASP A 155 2.51 24.69 13.82
N SER A 156 3.57 25.03 14.56
CA SER A 156 4.50 24.05 15.10
C SER A 156 3.83 23.15 16.16
N ALA A 157 4.25 21.89 16.21
CA ALA A 157 3.69 20.89 17.11
C ALA A 157 4.10 21.15 18.58
N ALA A 158 3.10 21.18 19.47
CA ALA A 158 3.26 21.16 20.93
C ALA A 158 2.91 19.79 21.51
N CYS A 159 3.17 19.61 22.81
CA CYS A 159 2.95 18.35 23.53
C CYS A 159 1.55 17.77 23.26
N ASN A 160 0.53 18.63 23.26
CA ASN A 160 -0.86 18.22 23.07
C ASN A 160 -1.23 17.83 21.63
N ASP A 161 -0.51 18.31 20.62
CA ASP A 161 -0.77 17.91 19.23
C ASP A 161 -0.43 16.44 19.03
N CYS A 162 0.54 15.95 19.81
CA CYS A 162 0.95 14.56 19.84
C CYS A 162 0.19 13.72 20.87
N HIS A 163 0.14 14.18 22.12
CA HIS A 163 -0.33 13.40 23.28
C HIS A 163 -1.75 13.72 23.75
N ASN A 164 -2.43 14.72 23.17
CA ASN A 164 -3.68 15.29 23.69
C ASN A 164 -3.47 16.21 24.93
N LEU A 165 -4.50 16.95 25.35
CA LEU A 165 -4.46 17.84 26.52
C LEU A 165 -4.85 17.11 27.80
N HIS A 166 -6.07 16.53 27.83
CA HIS A 166 -6.59 15.82 29.00
C HIS A 166 -6.65 14.31 28.78
N ALA A 167 -6.91 13.84 27.55
CA ALA A 167 -6.98 12.41 27.22
C ALA A 167 -5.60 11.82 26.83
N ILE A 168 -4.60 11.93 27.72
CA ILE A 168 -3.23 11.47 27.45
C ILE A 168 -3.12 9.96 27.68
N SER A 169 -3.00 9.18 26.61
CA SER A 169 -2.93 7.71 26.66
C SER A 169 -1.50 7.18 26.86
N PRO A 170 -1.33 6.03 27.54
CA PRO A 170 -0.05 5.35 27.61
C PRO A 170 0.31 4.73 26.26
N LEU A 171 1.59 4.75 25.90
CA LEU A 171 2.08 4.10 24.68
C LEU A 171 2.33 2.59 24.83
N GLY A 172 2.45 2.07 26.06
CA GLY A 172 2.63 0.64 26.30
C GLY A 172 3.97 0.09 25.78
N ASP A 173 3.99 -1.18 25.33
CA ASP A 173 5.19 -1.82 24.76
C ASP A 173 5.68 -1.06 23.51
N PRO A 174 6.96 -0.64 23.44
CA PRO A 174 7.54 -0.01 22.25
C PRO A 174 7.39 -0.81 20.95
N ARG A 175 7.15 -2.11 21.03
CA ARG A 175 6.99 -3.01 19.88
C ARG A 175 5.53 -3.32 19.55
N SER A 176 4.56 -2.82 20.33
CA SER A 176 3.15 -3.06 20.04
C SER A 176 2.72 -2.38 18.75
N LYS A 177 1.71 -2.94 18.08
CA LYS A 177 1.15 -2.37 16.85
C LYS A 177 0.67 -0.94 17.07
N GLU A 178 0.01 -0.67 18.19
CA GLU A 178 -0.55 0.64 18.52
C GLU A 178 0.55 1.71 18.73
N ASN A 179 1.63 1.36 19.43
CA ASN A 179 2.76 2.26 19.68
C ASN A 179 3.49 2.57 18.36
N ARG A 180 3.78 1.52 17.58
CA ARG A 180 4.43 1.65 16.28
C ARG A 180 3.56 2.42 15.29
N GLU A 181 2.23 2.29 15.35
CA GLU A 181 1.31 3.11 14.57
C GLU A 181 1.40 4.59 14.96
N PHE A 182 1.44 4.87 16.26
CA PHE A 182 1.51 6.22 16.82
C PHE A 182 2.72 7.00 16.31
N HIS A 183 3.90 6.36 16.22
CA HIS A 183 5.17 6.93 15.72
C HIS A 183 5.09 7.60 14.33
N THR A 184 4.14 7.18 13.50
CA THR A 184 3.91 7.73 12.16
C THR A 184 2.63 8.56 12.12
N LYS A 185 1.54 8.03 12.69
CA LYS A 185 0.19 8.63 12.63
C LYS A 185 0.17 10.04 13.18
N VAL A 186 0.91 10.27 14.28
CA VAL A 186 0.93 11.54 14.97
C VAL A 186 1.56 12.66 14.13
N CYS A 187 2.65 12.35 13.43
CA CYS A 187 3.35 13.28 12.56
C CYS A 187 2.49 13.65 11.35
N MET A 188 1.81 12.67 10.76
CA MET A 188 0.97 12.88 9.58
C MET A 188 -0.22 13.83 9.83
N LYS A 189 -0.70 13.98 11.08
CA LYS A 189 -1.78 14.93 11.42
C LYS A 189 -1.49 16.35 10.95
N CYS A 190 -0.23 16.78 11.01
CA CYS A 190 0.20 18.10 10.57
C CYS A 190 0.99 18.04 9.26
N HIS A 191 1.89 17.05 9.10
CA HIS A 191 2.77 16.97 7.93
C HIS A 191 2.06 16.56 6.63
N ALA A 192 0.81 16.06 6.69
CA ALA A 192 0.01 15.81 5.50
C ALA A 192 -0.68 17.08 4.95
N ASP A 193 -0.72 18.18 5.72
CA ASP A 193 -1.24 19.46 5.24
C ASP A 193 -0.16 20.20 4.44
N GLU A 194 -0.20 20.03 3.11
CA GLU A 194 0.76 20.65 2.20
C GLU A 194 0.77 22.19 2.30
N LYS A 195 -0.37 22.83 2.59
CA LYS A 195 -0.45 24.29 2.74
C LYS A 195 0.24 24.75 4.02
N MET A 196 0.09 24.00 5.11
CA MET A 196 0.83 24.24 6.35
C MET A 196 2.32 24.02 6.18
N MET A 197 2.72 22.94 5.50
CA MET A 197 4.13 22.67 5.25
C MET A 197 4.76 23.75 4.37
N ALA A 198 4.08 24.17 3.30
CA ALA A 198 4.57 25.21 2.40
C ALA A 198 4.79 26.55 3.10
N ARG A 199 3.80 27.05 3.86
CA ARG A 199 3.92 28.35 4.55
C ARG A 199 4.98 28.35 5.66
N ASN A 200 5.34 27.17 6.17
CA ASN A 200 6.39 26.99 7.18
C ASN A 200 7.75 26.57 6.57
N ASN A 201 7.89 26.56 5.23
CA ASN A 201 9.11 26.14 4.54
C ASN A 201 9.58 24.71 4.89
N VAL A 202 8.63 23.80 5.09
CA VAL A 202 8.86 22.38 5.34
C VAL A 202 8.53 21.57 4.08
N PHE A 203 9.18 20.42 3.92
CA PHE A 203 8.98 19.53 2.77
C PHE A 203 7.50 19.11 2.64
N THR A 204 6.85 19.48 1.54
CA THR A 204 5.40 19.25 1.33
C THR A 204 5.07 17.81 0.96
N VAL A 205 5.99 17.10 0.31
CA VAL A 205 5.75 15.76 -0.22
C VAL A 205 6.14 14.61 0.72
N ALA A 206 6.67 14.93 1.92
CA ALA A 206 7.30 13.94 2.78
C ALA A 206 6.37 12.76 3.16
N VAL A 207 5.10 13.05 3.49
CA VAL A 207 4.12 12.02 3.82
C VAL A 207 3.81 11.16 2.59
N LYS A 208 3.55 11.77 1.44
CA LYS A 208 3.26 11.04 0.20
C LYS A 208 4.40 10.08 -0.16
N THR A 209 5.62 10.59 -0.27
CA THR A 209 6.79 9.78 -0.65
C THR A 209 7.12 8.70 0.38
N TYR A 210 6.89 8.96 1.68
CA TYR A 210 7.02 7.92 2.70
C TYR A 210 5.99 6.81 2.48
N MET A 211 4.73 7.18 2.22
CA MET A 211 3.65 6.21 1.99
C MET A 211 3.85 5.37 0.72
N ASP A 212 4.57 5.90 -0.26
CA ASP A 212 4.91 5.20 -1.51
C ASP A 212 6.11 4.23 -1.34
N SER A 213 6.90 4.42 -0.28
CA SER A 213 8.02 3.53 0.08
C SER A 213 7.54 2.17 0.63
N TYR A 214 8.45 1.20 0.69
CA TYR A 214 8.15 -0.10 1.31
C TYR A 214 7.70 0.01 2.78
N HIS A 215 8.28 0.95 3.54
CA HIS A 215 7.88 1.22 4.93
C HIS A 215 6.44 1.72 5.00
N GLY A 216 6.11 2.72 4.20
CA GLY A 216 4.77 3.30 4.16
C GLY A 216 3.69 2.36 3.64
N LYS A 217 4.01 1.53 2.63
CA LYS A 217 3.09 0.51 2.10
C LYS A 217 2.73 -0.53 3.15
N ASN A 218 3.70 -1.06 3.89
CA ASN A 218 3.43 -2.00 4.99
C ASN A 218 2.70 -1.34 6.16
N TYR A 219 3.03 -0.09 6.48
CA TYR A 219 2.28 0.70 7.46
C TYR A 219 0.80 0.80 7.05
N ARG A 220 0.53 1.13 5.78
CA ARG A 220 -0.83 1.26 5.25
C ARG A 220 -1.62 -0.05 5.25
N LEU A 221 -0.92 -1.16 5.01
CA LEU A 221 -1.46 -2.52 5.10
C LEU A 221 -1.77 -2.96 6.54
N GLY A 222 -1.40 -2.18 7.56
CA GLY A 222 -1.74 -2.46 8.95
C GLY A 222 -0.66 -3.21 9.72
N PHE A 223 0.60 -3.19 9.26
CA PHE A 223 1.75 -3.80 9.93
C PHE A 223 2.84 -2.77 10.32
N PRO A 224 2.48 -1.68 11.04
CA PRO A 224 3.42 -0.63 11.43
C PRO A 224 4.59 -1.15 12.30
N GLU A 225 4.37 -2.23 13.04
CA GLU A 225 5.38 -2.87 13.90
C GLU A 225 6.49 -3.61 13.14
N LYS A 226 6.29 -3.84 11.83
CA LYS A 226 7.28 -4.51 10.97
C LYS A 226 8.17 -3.54 10.21
N VAL A 227 7.94 -2.23 10.34
CA VAL A 227 8.62 -1.20 9.54
C VAL A 227 8.97 0.03 10.35
N ALA A 228 9.86 0.85 9.80
CA ALA A 228 10.21 2.14 10.38
C ALA A 228 9.13 3.20 10.09
N GLY A 229 8.76 3.94 11.13
CA GLY A 229 7.92 5.11 11.10
C GLY A 229 8.70 6.42 11.06
N CYS A 230 7.97 7.54 11.00
CA CYS A 230 8.58 8.88 10.95
C CYS A 230 9.53 9.13 12.13
N ALA A 231 9.09 8.79 13.35
CA ALA A 231 9.86 9.00 14.57
C ALA A 231 11.12 8.12 14.68
N ASP A 232 11.22 7.00 13.95
CA ASP A 232 12.43 6.16 14.01
C ASP A 232 13.60 6.80 13.28
N CYS A 233 13.30 7.53 12.19
CA CYS A 233 14.28 8.28 11.44
C CYS A 233 14.52 9.67 12.02
N HIS A 234 13.46 10.41 12.40
CA HIS A 234 13.56 11.81 12.84
C HIS A 234 13.66 12.00 14.35
N THR A 235 13.54 10.94 15.15
CA THR A 235 13.30 10.93 16.60
C THR A 235 11.92 11.52 16.96
N ALA A 236 11.37 11.17 18.13
CA ALA A 236 10.05 11.66 18.56
C ALA A 236 10.13 13.08 19.14
N HIS A 237 10.84 13.26 20.26
CA HIS A 237 10.96 14.56 20.93
C HIS A 237 12.18 15.37 20.47
N GLY A 238 13.16 14.78 19.78
CA GLY A 238 14.44 15.42 19.44
C GLY A 238 14.55 15.84 17.97
N VAL A 239 13.45 16.17 17.29
CA VAL A 239 13.47 16.44 15.84
C VAL A 239 14.33 17.68 15.55
N LEU A 240 15.43 17.49 14.81
CA LEU A 240 16.38 18.54 14.44
C LEU A 240 16.48 18.69 12.91
N PRO A 241 16.82 19.90 12.40
CA PRO A 241 17.08 20.10 10.98
C PRO A 241 18.16 19.16 10.44
N GLY A 242 18.03 18.66 9.22
CA GLY A 242 18.98 17.67 8.66
C GLY A 242 20.42 18.17 8.48
N LYS A 243 20.66 19.49 8.56
CA LYS A 243 22.01 20.07 8.55
C LYS A 243 22.66 20.12 9.95
N ASP A 244 21.88 19.95 11.01
CA ASP A 244 22.38 19.96 12.38
C ASP A 244 23.22 18.70 12.63
N PRO A 245 24.48 18.80 13.12
CA PRO A 245 25.33 17.64 13.40
C PRO A 245 24.73 16.64 14.40
N ASN A 246 23.81 17.07 15.26
CA ASN A 246 23.14 16.20 16.23
C ASN A 246 21.86 15.55 15.68
N SER A 247 21.43 15.92 14.46
CA SER A 247 20.23 15.34 13.85
C SER A 247 20.46 13.89 13.44
N SER A 248 19.51 13.00 13.74
CA SER A 248 19.57 11.60 13.30
C SER A 248 19.53 11.44 11.77
N VAL A 249 18.98 12.43 11.05
CA VAL A 249 18.91 12.44 9.59
C VAL A 249 20.03 13.25 8.94
N ASN A 250 21.01 13.69 9.73
CA ASN A 250 22.21 14.33 9.20
C ASN A 250 23.07 13.29 8.43
N PRO A 251 23.68 13.67 7.27
CA PRO A 251 24.49 12.75 6.47
C PRO A 251 25.59 11.99 7.23
N GLN A 252 26.17 12.58 8.28
CA GLN A 252 27.17 11.94 9.14
C GLN A 252 26.56 10.86 10.06
N ASN A 253 25.28 10.98 10.41
CA ASN A 253 24.57 10.09 11.35
C ASN A 253 23.67 9.06 10.65
N LEU A 254 23.37 9.24 9.36
CA LEU A 254 22.43 8.38 8.62
C LEU A 254 22.78 6.89 8.69
N VAL A 255 24.07 6.54 8.66
CA VAL A 255 24.50 5.13 8.76
C VAL A 255 24.05 4.54 10.10
N ALA A 256 24.29 5.23 11.20
CA ALA A 256 23.86 4.80 12.53
C ALA A 256 22.33 4.75 12.64
N THR A 257 21.62 5.68 12.02
CA THR A 257 20.15 5.69 11.99
C THR A 257 19.58 4.50 11.24
N CYS A 258 20.08 4.21 10.04
CA CYS A 258 19.67 3.05 9.24
C CYS A 258 20.08 1.74 9.92
N ALA A 259 21.25 1.71 10.57
CA ALA A 259 21.80 0.51 11.23
C ALA A 259 20.95 -0.03 12.39
N LYS A 260 20.03 0.78 12.94
CA LYS A 260 19.04 0.33 13.93
C LYS A 260 18.14 -0.79 13.39
N CYS A 261 17.88 -0.81 12.09
CA CYS A 261 17.06 -1.83 11.43
C CYS A 261 17.79 -2.60 10.32
N HIS A 262 18.86 -2.02 9.75
CA HIS A 262 19.69 -2.60 8.69
C HIS A 262 21.13 -2.75 9.19
N PRO A 263 21.48 -3.84 9.92
CA PRO A 263 22.74 -3.94 10.66
C PRO A 263 24.02 -3.71 9.84
N LYS A 264 23.98 -4.00 8.53
CA LYS A 264 25.10 -3.79 7.60
C LYS A 264 24.90 -2.57 6.69
N ALA A 265 24.14 -1.57 7.13
CA ALA A 265 23.98 -0.31 6.41
C ALA A 265 25.34 0.36 6.18
N THR A 266 25.57 0.85 4.97
CA THR A 266 26.81 1.52 4.54
C THR A 266 26.54 2.99 4.19
N PRO A 267 27.58 3.82 4.03
CA PRO A 267 27.40 5.17 3.50
C PRO A 267 26.73 5.19 2.12
N LEU A 268 27.01 4.22 1.25
CA LEU A 268 26.35 4.11 -0.05
C LEU A 268 24.86 3.79 0.10
N PHE A 269 24.51 2.84 0.98
CA PHE A 269 23.13 2.48 1.29
C PHE A 269 22.30 3.70 1.73
N THR A 270 22.87 4.59 2.55
CA THR A 270 22.18 5.80 3.04
C THR A 270 21.91 6.87 1.99
N LYS A 271 22.45 6.73 0.77
CA LYS A 271 22.11 7.62 -0.37
C LYS A 271 20.71 7.35 -0.95
N PHE A 272 19.91 6.52 -0.29
CA PHE A 272 18.51 6.28 -0.62
C PHE A 272 17.70 7.58 -0.47
N TYR A 273 16.83 7.85 -1.43
CA TYR A 273 15.97 9.03 -1.39
C TYR A 273 14.72 8.76 -0.56
N SER A 274 14.83 8.89 0.77
CA SER A 274 13.74 8.63 1.72
C SER A 274 12.48 9.48 1.50
N HIS A 275 12.66 10.70 0.97
CA HIS A 275 11.55 11.59 0.56
C HIS A 275 11.71 12.09 -0.89
N GLY A 276 12.26 11.24 -1.77
CA GLY A 276 12.41 11.56 -3.19
C GLY A 276 11.06 11.58 -3.91
N SER A 277 10.75 12.68 -4.60
CA SER A 277 9.60 12.79 -5.51
C SER A 277 10.02 12.63 -6.97
N HIS A 278 9.05 12.55 -7.88
CA HIS A 278 9.30 12.63 -9.33
C HIS A 278 9.46 14.08 -9.80
N ASP A 279 10.31 14.84 -9.12
CA ASP A 279 10.69 16.20 -9.50
C ASP A 279 11.89 16.15 -10.44
N ARG A 280 11.75 16.74 -11.63
CA ARG A 280 12.77 16.69 -12.69
C ARG A 280 14.08 17.37 -12.30
N GLU A 281 14.02 18.44 -11.51
CA GLU A 281 15.19 19.23 -11.12
C GLU A 281 15.90 18.61 -9.91
N LYS A 282 15.13 18.17 -8.92
CA LYS A 282 15.67 17.62 -7.66
C LYS A 282 16.05 16.15 -7.77
N TYR A 283 15.29 15.36 -8.52
CA TYR A 283 15.45 13.91 -8.63
C TYR A 283 15.36 13.45 -10.10
N PRO A 284 16.26 13.93 -11.00
CA PRO A 284 16.18 13.68 -12.42
C PRO A 284 16.16 12.17 -12.77
N ILE A 285 16.96 11.37 -12.07
CA ILE A 285 17.02 9.91 -12.29
C ILE A 285 15.65 9.28 -12.02
N LEU A 286 15.01 9.59 -10.88
CA LEU A 286 13.70 9.04 -10.56
C LEU A 286 12.63 9.49 -11.56
N PHE A 287 12.64 10.78 -11.94
CA PHE A 287 11.71 11.32 -12.92
C PHE A 287 11.82 10.58 -14.27
N TYR A 288 13.02 10.49 -14.85
CA TYR A 288 13.19 9.84 -16.15
C TYR A 288 12.95 8.33 -16.09
N THR A 289 13.31 7.65 -14.99
CA THR A 289 12.95 6.24 -14.79
C THR A 289 11.44 6.06 -14.76
N PHE A 290 10.70 6.86 -13.98
CA PHE A 290 9.25 6.79 -13.89
C PHE A 290 8.58 7.05 -15.24
N VAL A 291 9.00 8.10 -15.96
CA VAL A 291 8.47 8.43 -17.29
C VAL A 291 8.77 7.31 -18.31
N ALA A 292 9.98 6.75 -18.29
CA ALA A 292 10.35 5.67 -19.19
C ALA A 292 9.53 4.39 -18.92
N MET A 293 9.39 3.98 -17.65
CA MET A 293 8.62 2.79 -17.29
C MET A 293 7.12 2.98 -17.56
N THR A 294 6.57 4.14 -17.22
CA THR A 294 5.17 4.48 -17.52
C THR A 294 4.93 4.51 -19.03
N GLY A 295 5.84 5.12 -19.78
CA GLY A 295 5.79 5.15 -21.25
C GLY A 295 5.80 3.75 -21.86
N LEU A 296 6.73 2.89 -21.41
CA LEU A 296 6.81 1.50 -21.83
C LEU A 296 5.51 0.73 -21.54
N LEU A 297 4.94 0.91 -20.35
CA LEU A 297 3.68 0.27 -19.95
C LEU A 297 2.53 0.71 -20.85
N VAL A 298 2.32 2.01 -21.01
CA VAL A 298 1.21 2.57 -21.81
C VAL A 298 1.36 2.20 -23.27
N SER A 299 2.58 2.31 -23.84
CA SER A 299 2.80 1.97 -25.25
C SER A 299 2.59 0.49 -25.53
N THR A 300 3.05 -0.38 -24.63
CA THR A 300 2.89 -1.83 -24.80
C THR A 300 1.42 -2.22 -24.76
N PHE A 301 0.67 -1.77 -23.74
CA PHE A 301 -0.76 -2.07 -23.67
C PHE A 301 -1.54 -1.47 -24.84
N ALA A 302 -1.24 -0.23 -25.26
CA ALA A 302 -1.92 0.37 -26.41
C ALA A 302 -1.76 -0.47 -27.68
N VAL A 303 -0.52 -0.86 -28.01
CA VAL A 303 -0.25 -1.66 -29.22
C VAL A 303 -0.92 -3.03 -29.14
N PHE A 304 -0.75 -3.74 -28.03
CA PHE A 304 -1.22 -5.13 -27.93
C PHE A 304 -2.72 -5.24 -27.69
N TRP A 305 -3.37 -4.31 -26.98
CA TRP A 305 -4.82 -4.31 -26.87
C TRP A 305 -5.49 -3.94 -28.18
N ILE A 306 -4.97 -2.95 -28.93
CA ILE A 306 -5.49 -2.66 -30.28
C ILE A 306 -5.36 -3.91 -31.17
N HIS A 307 -4.20 -4.57 -31.14
CA HIS A 307 -3.97 -5.81 -31.87
C HIS A 307 -4.97 -6.92 -31.48
N THR A 308 -5.15 -7.18 -30.18
CA THR A 308 -6.11 -8.15 -29.65
C THR A 308 -7.55 -7.82 -30.08
N LEU A 309 -7.97 -6.55 -30.01
CA LEU A 309 -9.32 -6.13 -30.43
C LEU A 309 -9.55 -6.32 -31.94
N LEU A 310 -8.56 -5.96 -32.77
CA LEU A 310 -8.63 -6.17 -34.22
C LEU A 310 -8.70 -7.65 -34.57
N TRP A 311 -7.92 -8.49 -33.88
CA TRP A 311 -8.01 -9.95 -34.04
C TRP A 311 -9.39 -10.45 -33.65
N MET A 312 -9.87 -10.10 -32.45
CA MET A 312 -11.17 -10.54 -31.96
C MET A 312 -12.28 -10.20 -32.97
N PHE A 313 -12.29 -8.96 -33.47
CA PHE A 313 -13.24 -8.53 -34.49
C PHE A 313 -13.15 -9.38 -35.76
N ARG A 314 -11.96 -9.54 -36.35
CA ARG A 314 -11.80 -10.30 -37.60
C ARG A 314 -12.09 -11.80 -37.41
N GLY A 315 -11.69 -12.38 -36.28
CA GLY A 315 -11.99 -13.77 -35.92
C GLY A 315 -13.49 -14.05 -35.80
N PHE A 316 -14.27 -13.12 -35.24
CA PHE A 316 -15.73 -13.23 -35.24
C PHE A 316 -16.32 -13.17 -36.65
N VAL A 317 -15.81 -12.31 -37.53
CA VAL A 317 -16.26 -12.26 -38.92
C VAL A 317 -15.95 -13.57 -39.64
N GLU A 318 -14.73 -14.09 -39.54
CA GLU A 318 -14.36 -15.37 -40.18
C GLU A 318 -15.16 -16.55 -39.66
N ASN A 319 -15.41 -16.63 -38.34
CA ASN A 319 -16.24 -17.71 -37.80
C ASN A 319 -17.68 -17.65 -38.35
N ARG A 320 -18.23 -16.45 -38.54
CA ARG A 320 -19.54 -16.26 -39.18
C ARG A 320 -19.52 -16.63 -40.66
N GLU A 321 -18.48 -16.22 -41.40
CA GLU A 321 -18.27 -16.57 -42.81
C GLU A 321 -18.14 -18.09 -42.99
N LYS A 322 -17.33 -18.75 -42.15
CA LYS A 322 -17.18 -20.23 -42.13
C LYS A 322 -18.51 -20.91 -41.81
N GLN A 323 -19.23 -20.43 -40.79
CA GLN A 323 -20.54 -20.99 -40.43
C GLN A 323 -21.57 -20.82 -41.56
N GLN A 324 -21.58 -19.68 -42.24
CA GLN A 324 -22.42 -19.46 -43.42
C GLN A 324 -22.03 -20.38 -44.57
N ALA A 325 -20.74 -20.55 -44.86
CA ALA A 325 -20.26 -21.45 -45.89
C ALA A 325 -20.69 -22.91 -45.63
N LEU A 326 -20.61 -23.35 -44.37
CA LEU A 326 -21.11 -24.68 -43.94
C LEU A 326 -22.62 -24.81 -44.14
N ILE A 327 -23.42 -23.77 -43.81
CA ILE A 327 -24.87 -23.75 -44.04
C ILE A 327 -25.20 -23.84 -45.54
N HIS A 328 -24.39 -23.23 -46.40
CA HIS A 328 -24.56 -23.25 -47.85
C HIS A 328 -24.00 -24.53 -48.53
N GLY A 329 -23.55 -25.51 -47.75
CA GLY A 329 -23.10 -26.80 -48.28
C GLY A 329 -21.69 -26.79 -48.88
N HIS A 330 -20.88 -25.77 -48.61
CA HIS A 330 -19.45 -25.82 -48.94
C HIS A 330 -18.74 -26.74 -47.95
N GLU A 331 -18.17 -27.84 -48.45
CA GLU A 331 -17.34 -28.74 -47.64
C GLU A 331 -16.05 -28.04 -47.20
N GLU A 332 -15.74 -28.14 -45.91
CA GLU A 332 -14.42 -27.79 -45.38
C GLU A 332 -13.35 -28.62 -46.12
N HIS A 333 -12.20 -28.01 -46.44
CA HIS A 333 -11.10 -28.72 -47.11
C HIS A 333 -10.83 -30.06 -46.42
N HIS A 334 -11.15 -31.18 -47.07
CA HIS A 334 -10.94 -32.51 -46.51
C HIS A 334 -9.44 -32.77 -46.33
N ILE A 335 -8.97 -32.76 -45.08
CA ILE A 335 -7.59 -33.10 -44.74
C ILE A 335 -7.52 -34.61 -44.48
N PRO A 336 -6.79 -35.39 -45.31
CA PRO A 336 -6.64 -36.83 -45.10
C PRO A 336 -6.04 -37.11 -43.73
N ASP A 337 -6.62 -38.06 -42.99
CA ASP A 337 -6.22 -38.42 -41.62
C ASP A 337 -6.14 -37.23 -40.65
N GLY A 338 -7.05 -36.25 -40.79
CA GLY A 338 -7.09 -35.04 -39.95
C GLY A 338 -7.11 -35.29 -38.43
N HIS A 339 -7.54 -36.48 -37.99
CA HIS A 339 -7.61 -36.91 -36.60
C HIS A 339 -6.28 -37.46 -36.04
N LYS A 340 -5.29 -37.74 -36.90
CA LYS A 340 -3.96 -38.24 -36.48
C LYS A 340 -3.26 -37.19 -35.62
N VAL A 341 -2.65 -37.62 -34.52
CA VAL A 341 -2.08 -36.73 -33.50
C VAL A 341 -0.57 -36.63 -33.63
N TYR A 342 -0.04 -35.42 -33.49
CA TYR A 342 1.38 -35.11 -33.56
C TYR A 342 1.86 -34.41 -32.28
N ARG A 343 3.11 -34.65 -31.90
CA ARG A 343 3.75 -34.06 -30.71
C ARG A 343 4.32 -32.69 -31.03
N ARG A 344 3.78 -31.65 -30.38
CA ARG A 344 4.28 -30.27 -30.43
C ARG A 344 5.28 -29.96 -29.32
N PHE A 345 4.98 -30.36 -28.08
CA PHE A 345 5.85 -30.09 -26.92
C PHE A 345 6.38 -31.38 -26.27
N LYS A 346 7.61 -31.31 -25.76
CA LYS A 346 8.24 -32.39 -24.99
C LYS A 346 7.86 -32.22 -23.51
N LYS A 347 7.84 -33.30 -22.73
CA LYS A 347 7.52 -33.30 -21.28
C LYS A 347 8.30 -32.24 -20.48
N ARG A 348 9.58 -32.01 -20.81
CA ARG A 348 10.41 -30.98 -20.18
C ARG A 348 9.89 -29.55 -20.41
N HIS A 349 9.32 -29.25 -21.58
CA HIS A 349 8.77 -27.92 -21.87
C HIS A 349 7.46 -27.72 -21.09
N ILE A 350 6.62 -28.76 -21.03
CA ILE A 350 5.39 -28.77 -20.24
C ILE A 350 5.70 -28.53 -18.75
N PHE A 351 6.71 -29.24 -18.22
CA PHE A 351 7.15 -29.07 -16.84
C PHE A 351 7.65 -27.65 -16.55
N LEU A 352 8.52 -27.09 -17.41
CA LEU A 352 8.98 -25.70 -17.25
C LEU A 352 7.83 -24.71 -17.32
N HIS A 353 6.87 -24.91 -18.22
CA HIS A 353 5.69 -24.05 -18.31
C HIS A 353 4.82 -24.14 -17.04
N LEU A 354 4.66 -25.33 -16.46
CA LEU A 354 3.96 -25.49 -15.19
C LEU A 354 4.65 -24.70 -14.07
N LEU A 355 5.98 -24.74 -14.00
CA LEU A 355 6.75 -23.92 -13.05
C LEU A 355 6.54 -22.42 -13.27
N VAL A 356 6.48 -21.98 -14.54
CA VAL A 356 6.16 -20.59 -14.89
C VAL A 356 4.78 -20.20 -14.36
N ILE A 357 3.72 -20.98 -14.66
CA ILE A 357 2.35 -20.68 -14.20
C ILE A 357 2.32 -20.57 -12.66
N ILE A 358 2.84 -21.57 -11.97
CA ILE A 358 2.81 -21.63 -10.50
C ILE A 358 3.57 -20.45 -9.91
N SER A 359 4.80 -20.22 -10.36
CA SER A 359 5.62 -19.10 -9.87
C SER A 359 4.95 -17.76 -10.11
N PHE A 360 4.47 -17.54 -11.34
CA PHE A 360 3.89 -16.27 -11.75
C PHE A 360 2.64 -15.92 -10.93
N LEU A 361 1.77 -16.91 -10.68
CA LEU A 361 0.61 -16.72 -9.81
C LEU A 361 1.02 -16.42 -8.37
N LEU A 362 1.98 -17.15 -7.80
CA LEU A 362 2.47 -16.88 -6.44
C LEU A 362 3.05 -15.47 -6.31
N LEU A 363 3.86 -15.04 -7.28
CA LEU A 363 4.45 -13.70 -7.32
C LEU A 363 3.38 -12.61 -7.47
N SER A 364 2.41 -12.80 -8.36
CA SER A 364 1.36 -11.81 -8.62
C SER A 364 0.40 -11.66 -7.43
N VAL A 365 -0.09 -12.78 -6.87
CA VAL A 365 -1.03 -12.78 -5.74
C VAL A 365 -0.39 -12.22 -4.47
N SER A 366 0.91 -12.44 -4.25
CA SER A 366 1.63 -11.90 -3.09
C SER A 366 2.12 -10.46 -3.28
N GLY A 367 2.45 -10.06 -4.52
CA GLY A 367 3.02 -8.73 -4.82
C GLY A 367 1.97 -7.63 -5.02
N LEU A 368 0.83 -7.93 -5.66
CA LEU A 368 -0.20 -6.94 -5.95
C LEU A 368 -0.76 -6.22 -4.70
N PRO A 369 -1.05 -6.92 -3.57
CA PRO A 369 -1.51 -6.23 -2.37
C PRO A 369 -0.48 -5.22 -1.83
N LEU A 370 0.82 -5.44 -2.06
CA LEU A 370 1.85 -4.48 -1.66
C LEU A 370 1.88 -3.24 -2.57
N LYS A 371 1.70 -3.41 -3.89
CA LYS A 371 1.59 -2.28 -4.84
C LYS A 371 0.37 -1.42 -4.51
N PHE A 372 -0.78 -2.05 -4.29
CA PHE A 372 -2.07 -1.41 -4.02
C PHE A 372 -2.40 -1.35 -2.52
N SER A 373 -1.41 -1.00 -1.70
CA SER A 373 -1.49 -0.97 -0.23
C SER A 373 -2.60 -0.09 0.36
N ASP A 374 -3.14 0.83 -0.44
CA ASP A 374 -4.26 1.71 -0.13
C ASP A 374 -5.64 1.09 -0.30
N GLN A 375 -5.71 -0.01 -1.05
CA GLN A 375 -6.97 -0.67 -1.33
C GLN A 375 -7.41 -1.59 -0.19
N GLN A 376 -8.71 -1.64 0.08
CA GLN A 376 -9.27 -2.50 1.13
C GLN A 376 -9.09 -3.98 0.83
N TRP A 377 -9.21 -4.37 -0.44
CA TRP A 377 -8.97 -5.76 -0.85
C TRP A 377 -7.52 -6.18 -0.60
N ALA A 378 -6.55 -5.27 -0.69
CA ALA A 378 -5.15 -5.57 -0.42
C ALA A 378 -4.92 -5.89 1.06
N LYS A 379 -5.55 -5.13 1.96
CA LYS A 379 -5.54 -5.41 3.40
C LYS A 379 -6.22 -6.75 3.71
N PHE A 380 -7.40 -6.99 3.13
CA PHE A 380 -8.11 -8.26 3.27
C PHE A 380 -7.23 -9.45 2.86
N MET A 381 -6.53 -9.36 1.72
CA MET A 381 -5.62 -10.42 1.28
C MET A 381 -4.46 -10.61 2.27
N MET A 382 -3.86 -9.52 2.74
CA MET A 382 -2.75 -9.59 3.69
C MET A 382 -3.15 -10.21 5.03
N ASP A 383 -4.32 -9.86 5.57
CA ASP A 383 -4.80 -10.35 6.86
C ASP A 383 -5.40 -11.75 6.78
N HIS A 384 -6.21 -12.06 5.76
CA HIS A 384 -6.99 -13.30 5.71
C HIS A 384 -6.41 -14.39 4.81
N ILE A 385 -5.68 -14.04 3.75
CA ILE A 385 -5.06 -15.03 2.85
C ILE A 385 -3.66 -15.37 3.34
N PHE A 386 -2.87 -14.34 3.68
CA PHE A 386 -1.47 -14.52 4.11
C PHE A 386 -1.28 -14.50 5.63
N GLY A 387 -2.23 -13.95 6.39
CA GLY A 387 -2.12 -13.75 7.84
C GLY A 387 -1.36 -12.47 8.21
N HIS A 388 -0.24 -12.18 7.56
CA HIS A 388 0.47 -10.90 7.68
C HIS A 388 1.46 -10.67 6.52
N SER A 389 1.97 -9.44 6.40
CA SER A 389 2.86 -9.05 5.29
C SER A 389 4.15 -9.88 5.17
N ALA A 390 4.72 -10.34 6.29
CA ALA A 390 5.93 -11.18 6.23
C ALA A 390 5.69 -12.58 5.59
N ASN A 391 4.48 -13.15 5.71
CA ASN A 391 4.12 -14.41 5.06
C ASN A 391 3.89 -14.21 3.58
N ALA A 392 3.23 -13.11 3.18
CA ALA A 392 3.12 -12.73 1.78
C ALA A 392 4.53 -12.58 1.15
N GLY A 393 5.46 -11.93 1.86
CA GLY A 393 6.86 -11.84 1.44
C GLY A 393 7.57 -13.20 1.35
N LEU A 394 7.25 -14.17 2.21
CA LEU A 394 7.78 -15.53 2.12
C LEU A 394 7.27 -16.25 0.87
N VAL A 395 5.95 -16.21 0.63
CA VAL A 395 5.34 -16.78 -0.58
C VAL A 395 5.93 -16.15 -1.84
N HIS A 396 6.12 -14.83 -1.84
CA HIS A 396 6.74 -14.11 -2.94
C HIS A 396 8.15 -14.63 -3.24
N ARG A 397 8.97 -14.82 -2.18
CA ARG A 397 10.33 -15.36 -2.30
C ARG A 397 10.35 -16.81 -2.78
N ILE A 398 9.38 -17.65 -2.37
CA ILE A 398 9.23 -19.02 -2.88
C ILE A 398 8.95 -18.99 -4.38
N GLY A 399 8.02 -18.14 -4.84
CA GLY A 399 7.78 -17.90 -6.26
C GLY A 399 9.06 -17.47 -6.98
N ALA A 400 9.77 -16.48 -6.44
CA ALA A 400 11.04 -16.00 -7.02
C ALA A 400 12.10 -17.12 -7.14
N CYS A 401 12.23 -18.01 -6.15
CA CYS A 401 13.12 -19.17 -6.26
C CYS A 401 12.73 -20.12 -7.40
N ILE A 402 11.43 -20.40 -7.57
CA ILE A 402 10.93 -21.20 -8.70
C ILE A 402 11.26 -20.50 -10.03
N THR A 403 11.16 -19.17 -10.06
CA THR A 403 11.58 -18.34 -11.20
C THR A 403 13.03 -18.54 -11.59
N PHE A 404 13.95 -18.50 -10.63
CA PHE A 404 15.36 -18.78 -10.91
C PHE A 404 15.60 -20.21 -11.43
N VAL A 405 14.84 -21.20 -10.95
CA VAL A 405 14.93 -22.59 -11.42
C VAL A 405 14.54 -22.71 -12.90
N TYR A 406 13.34 -22.23 -13.29
CA TYR A 406 12.93 -22.35 -14.69
C TYR A 406 13.71 -21.40 -15.61
N PHE A 407 14.19 -20.25 -15.11
CA PHE A 407 15.10 -19.38 -15.86
C PHE A 407 16.42 -20.08 -16.19
N GLY A 408 17.05 -20.70 -15.18
CA GLY A 408 18.26 -21.50 -15.38
C GLY A 408 18.02 -22.66 -16.35
N GLY A 409 16.87 -23.33 -16.23
CA GLY A 409 16.45 -24.35 -17.20
C GLY A 409 16.31 -23.82 -18.63
N ALA A 410 15.72 -22.64 -18.81
CA ALA A 410 15.60 -21.99 -20.11
C ALA A 410 16.96 -21.58 -20.69
N LEU A 411 17.89 -21.07 -19.87
CA LEU A 411 19.26 -20.77 -20.27
C LEU A 411 20.01 -22.02 -20.73
N ILE A 412 19.91 -23.11 -19.97
CA ILE A 412 20.54 -24.40 -20.32
C ILE A 412 19.96 -24.94 -21.62
N LEU A 413 18.64 -24.90 -21.80
CA LEU A 413 17.99 -25.34 -23.04
C LEU A 413 18.39 -24.48 -24.25
N SER A 414 18.52 -23.17 -24.04
CA SER A 414 18.93 -22.22 -25.08
C SER A 414 20.39 -22.45 -25.47
N PHE A 415 21.29 -22.62 -24.50
CA PHE A 415 22.69 -22.98 -24.74
C PHE A 415 22.82 -24.31 -25.47
N HIS A 416 22.12 -25.34 -25.00
CA HIS A 416 22.11 -26.66 -25.64
C HIS A 416 21.55 -26.59 -27.07
N PHE A 417 20.53 -25.76 -27.32
CA PHE A 417 19.97 -25.55 -28.66
C PHE A 417 20.97 -24.90 -29.62
N LEU A 418 21.65 -23.83 -29.19
CA LEU A 418 22.55 -23.06 -30.05
C LEU A 418 23.85 -23.82 -30.32
N PHE A 419 24.46 -24.42 -29.29
CA PHE A 419 25.85 -24.90 -29.36
C PHE A 419 26.00 -26.43 -29.38
N VAL A 420 25.06 -27.20 -28.81
CA VAL A 420 25.27 -28.65 -28.56
C VAL A 420 24.46 -29.53 -29.51
N ARG A 421 23.23 -29.14 -29.85
CA ARG A 421 22.37 -29.93 -30.76
C ARG A 421 23.06 -30.19 -32.10
N LYS A 422 23.09 -31.45 -32.53
CA LYS A 422 23.63 -31.87 -33.83
C LYS A 422 22.54 -32.24 -34.84
N ASP A 423 21.30 -32.34 -34.38
CA ASP A 423 20.13 -32.72 -35.17
C ASP A 423 19.57 -31.55 -36.02
N ILE A 424 19.99 -30.30 -35.75
CA ILE A 424 19.65 -29.15 -36.57
C ILE A 424 20.91 -28.72 -37.36
N PRO A 425 20.85 -28.67 -38.70
CA PRO A 425 21.98 -28.21 -39.51
C PRO A 425 22.24 -26.71 -39.32
N GLY A 426 23.48 -26.29 -39.55
CA GLY A 426 23.90 -24.88 -39.52
C GLY A 426 24.70 -24.48 -38.28
N ASN A 427 25.38 -23.34 -38.38
CA ASN A 427 26.16 -22.75 -37.28
C ASN A 427 25.24 -22.08 -36.22
N TRP A 428 25.82 -21.60 -35.12
CA TRP A 428 25.05 -21.01 -34.01
C TRP A 428 24.19 -19.80 -34.46
N LEU A 429 24.66 -18.98 -35.40
CA LEU A 429 23.96 -17.80 -35.90
C LEU A 429 22.77 -18.19 -36.81
N GLN A 430 22.98 -19.16 -37.69
CA GLN A 430 21.93 -19.74 -38.53
C GLN A 430 20.84 -20.41 -37.69
N ARG A 431 21.22 -21.07 -36.59
CA ARG A 431 20.27 -21.65 -35.63
C ARG A 431 19.52 -20.57 -34.86
N MET A 432 20.20 -19.52 -34.42
CA MET A 432 19.59 -18.43 -33.66
C MET A 432 18.49 -17.73 -34.45
N PHE A 433 18.69 -17.47 -35.74
CA PHE A 433 17.66 -16.83 -36.60
C PHE A 433 16.84 -17.83 -37.42
N GLY A 434 17.04 -19.12 -37.21
CA GLY A 434 16.35 -20.20 -37.92
C GLY A 434 14.88 -20.38 -37.51
N PRO A 435 14.11 -21.19 -38.25
CA PRO A 435 12.68 -21.38 -38.02
C PRO A 435 12.35 -22.10 -36.71
N ASP A 436 13.31 -22.85 -36.15
CA ASP A 436 13.14 -23.59 -34.89
C ASP A 436 13.47 -22.75 -33.63
N SER A 437 13.95 -21.51 -33.82
CA SER A 437 14.33 -20.59 -32.75
C SER A 437 13.19 -19.67 -32.34
N LEU A 438 13.24 -19.25 -31.07
CA LEU A 438 12.33 -18.25 -30.50
C LEU A 438 12.83 -16.81 -30.70
N MET A 439 14.01 -16.62 -31.33
CA MET A 439 14.51 -15.29 -31.66
C MET A 439 13.78 -14.72 -32.90
N PRO A 440 13.35 -13.45 -32.87
CA PRO A 440 12.83 -12.73 -34.02
C PRO A 440 13.80 -12.70 -35.19
N ASN A 441 13.27 -12.82 -36.39
CA ASN A 441 13.99 -12.79 -37.65
C ASN A 441 13.18 -12.02 -38.72
N PHE A 442 13.73 -11.86 -39.92
CA PHE A 442 13.09 -11.07 -40.98
C PHE A 442 11.75 -11.64 -41.48
N ARG A 443 11.46 -12.93 -41.24
CA ARG A 443 10.16 -13.51 -41.57
C ARG A 443 9.06 -12.92 -40.68
N ASP A 444 9.36 -12.63 -39.43
CA ASP A 444 8.37 -12.08 -38.50
C ASP A 444 7.79 -10.74 -38.99
N ILE A 445 8.58 -9.93 -39.70
CA ILE A 445 8.10 -8.69 -40.33
C ILE A 445 7.06 -9.00 -41.43
N LYS A 446 7.30 -10.06 -42.22
CA LYS A 446 6.33 -10.52 -43.24
C LYS A 446 5.06 -11.04 -42.60
N ASP A 447 5.19 -11.81 -41.52
CA ASP A 447 4.07 -12.39 -40.78
C ASP A 447 3.21 -11.29 -40.11
N VAL A 448 3.85 -10.27 -39.52
CA VAL A 448 3.16 -9.09 -38.96
C VAL A 448 2.46 -8.30 -40.07
N ALA A 449 3.13 -8.02 -41.19
CA ALA A 449 2.53 -7.31 -42.31
C ALA A 449 1.37 -8.10 -42.96
N GLY A 450 1.45 -9.43 -42.96
CA GLY A 450 0.37 -10.33 -43.36
C GLY A 450 -0.82 -10.24 -42.40
N MET A 451 -0.57 -10.30 -41.08
CA MET A 451 -1.62 -10.16 -40.08
C MET A 451 -2.29 -8.78 -40.11
N VAL A 452 -1.54 -7.69 -40.28
CA VAL A 452 -2.12 -6.35 -40.42
C VAL A 452 -3.00 -6.25 -41.67
N ARG A 453 -2.56 -6.83 -42.80
CA ARG A 453 -3.41 -6.90 -44.01
C ARG A 453 -4.68 -7.70 -43.76
N TRP A 454 -4.58 -8.81 -43.04
CA TRP A 454 -5.73 -9.63 -42.65
C TRP A 454 -6.71 -8.86 -41.74
N PHE A 455 -6.21 -8.16 -40.72
CA PHE A 455 -7.03 -7.31 -39.85
C PHE A 455 -7.79 -6.22 -40.64
N LEU A 456 -7.20 -5.71 -41.72
CA LEU A 456 -7.77 -4.67 -42.57
C LEU A 456 -8.56 -5.21 -43.77
N PHE A 457 -8.92 -6.51 -43.80
CA PHE A 457 -9.65 -7.16 -44.91
C PHE A 457 -8.94 -7.08 -46.28
N ARG A 458 -7.62 -6.96 -46.27
CA ARG A 458 -6.78 -6.79 -47.48
C ARG A 458 -6.02 -8.05 -47.88
N GLY A 459 -6.31 -9.19 -47.27
CA GLY A 459 -5.69 -10.47 -47.61
C GLY A 459 -6.13 -11.62 -46.70
N PRO A 460 -5.78 -12.87 -47.07
CA PRO A 460 -6.06 -14.03 -46.25
C PRO A 460 -5.20 -14.04 -44.98
N LYS A 461 -5.64 -14.80 -43.97
CA LYS A 461 -4.87 -15.03 -42.75
C LYS A 461 -3.54 -15.70 -43.10
N PRO A 462 -2.39 -15.17 -42.65
CA PRO A 462 -1.10 -15.80 -42.92
C PRO A 462 -0.97 -17.14 -42.19
N THR A 463 -0.21 -18.05 -42.78
CA THR A 463 0.26 -19.28 -42.13
C THR A 463 1.59 -19.03 -41.44
N PHE A 464 1.90 -19.84 -40.43
CA PHE A 464 3.08 -19.64 -39.59
C PHE A 464 4.02 -20.84 -39.59
N GLU A 465 5.28 -20.55 -39.31
CA GLU A 465 6.29 -21.54 -38.96
C GLU A 465 6.10 -22.05 -37.53
N ARG A 466 7.05 -22.87 -37.06
CA ARG A 466 7.02 -23.47 -35.72
C ARG A 466 6.66 -22.48 -34.61
N TRP A 467 7.19 -21.26 -34.69
CA TRP A 467 6.91 -20.18 -33.76
C TRP A 467 6.34 -18.98 -34.51
N THR A 468 5.24 -18.45 -34.00
CA THR A 468 4.62 -17.21 -34.48
C THR A 468 5.37 -16.00 -33.94
N TYR A 469 5.21 -14.84 -34.58
CA TYR A 469 5.87 -13.62 -34.11
C TYR A 469 5.42 -13.22 -32.69
N TRP A 470 4.17 -13.49 -32.29
CA TRP A 470 3.70 -13.18 -30.94
C TRP A 470 4.24 -14.17 -29.91
N GLU A 471 4.38 -15.46 -30.22
CA GLU A 471 5.03 -16.42 -29.31
C GLU A 471 6.51 -16.07 -29.09
N LYS A 472 7.20 -15.60 -30.13
CA LYS A 472 8.58 -15.10 -30.03
C LYS A 472 8.65 -13.83 -29.20
N PHE A 473 7.72 -12.91 -29.42
CA PHE A 473 7.61 -11.69 -28.61
C PHE A 473 7.36 -12.04 -27.14
N ASP A 474 6.38 -12.89 -26.83
CA ASP A 474 6.06 -13.33 -25.47
C ASP A 474 7.30 -13.95 -24.80
N PHE A 475 8.04 -14.79 -25.52
CA PHE A 475 9.26 -15.39 -24.98
C PHE A 475 10.32 -14.34 -24.63
N ILE A 476 10.59 -13.38 -25.52
CA ILE A 476 11.59 -12.32 -25.28
C ILE A 476 11.12 -11.35 -24.21
N ALA A 477 9.85 -10.95 -24.23
CA ALA A 477 9.26 -10.05 -23.26
C ALA A 477 9.35 -10.66 -21.85
N VAL A 478 9.02 -11.94 -21.70
CA VAL A 478 9.20 -12.65 -20.44
C VAL A 478 10.68 -12.76 -20.07
N PHE A 479 11.57 -13.05 -21.01
CA PHE A 479 13.02 -13.13 -20.72
C PHE A 479 13.60 -11.79 -20.24
N TRP A 480 13.18 -10.69 -20.87
CA TRP A 480 13.45 -9.32 -20.43
C TRP A 480 12.87 -9.05 -19.04
N GLY A 481 11.58 -9.32 -18.84
CA GLY A 481 10.88 -9.10 -17.58
C GLY A 481 11.53 -9.88 -16.44
N MET A 482 12.00 -11.10 -16.70
CA MET A 482 12.75 -11.90 -15.72
C MET A 482 14.09 -11.30 -15.34
N PHE A 483 14.80 -10.65 -16.28
CA PHE A 483 16.02 -9.92 -15.96
C PHE A 483 15.72 -8.63 -15.18
N ALA A 484 14.73 -7.85 -15.62
CA ALA A 484 14.35 -6.59 -15.00
C ALA A 484 13.77 -6.80 -13.58
N ILE A 485 12.72 -7.62 -13.43
CA ILE A 485 12.09 -7.96 -12.14
C ILE A 485 13.03 -8.81 -11.28
N GLY A 486 13.71 -9.81 -11.86
CA GLY A 486 14.61 -10.68 -11.11
C GLY A 486 15.83 -9.93 -10.55
N GLY A 487 16.45 -9.07 -11.37
CA GLY A 487 17.57 -8.24 -10.96
C GLY A 487 17.18 -7.20 -9.91
N SER A 488 16.13 -6.42 -10.17
CA SER A 488 15.60 -5.46 -9.19
C SER A 488 15.09 -6.14 -7.91
N GLY A 489 14.48 -7.31 -8.02
CA GLY A 489 13.99 -8.10 -6.90
C GLY A 489 15.12 -8.62 -6.01
N LEU A 490 16.24 -9.08 -6.60
CA LEU A 490 17.45 -9.45 -5.83
C LEU A 490 18.02 -8.26 -5.07
N MET A 491 18.05 -7.08 -5.69
CA MET A 491 18.49 -5.85 -5.03
C MET A 491 17.62 -5.52 -3.82
N LEU A 492 16.30 -5.65 -3.94
CA LEU A 492 15.34 -5.37 -2.86
C LEU A 492 15.29 -6.47 -1.80
N TRP A 493 15.61 -7.72 -2.14
CA TRP A 493 15.68 -8.84 -1.20
C TRP A 493 16.96 -8.78 -0.36
N PHE A 494 18.10 -8.41 -0.95
CA PHE A 494 19.39 -8.32 -0.24
C PHE A 494 19.95 -6.89 -0.23
N PRO A 495 19.22 -5.90 0.31
CA PRO A 495 19.54 -4.49 0.11
C PRO A 495 20.83 -4.08 0.82
N GLU A 496 21.18 -4.74 1.93
CA GLU A 496 22.46 -4.55 2.63
C GLU A 496 23.67 -5.06 1.84
N PHE A 497 23.53 -6.18 1.11
CA PHE A 497 24.61 -6.70 0.27
C PHE A 497 24.85 -5.79 -0.93
N PHE A 498 23.80 -5.48 -1.68
CA PHE A 498 23.90 -4.59 -2.84
C PHE A 498 24.28 -3.18 -2.44
N GLY A 499 23.87 -2.72 -1.26
CA GLY A 499 24.20 -1.41 -0.72
C GLY A 499 25.67 -1.25 -0.34
N SER A 500 26.46 -2.33 -0.31
CA SER A 500 27.91 -2.26 -0.09
C SER A 500 28.68 -1.71 -1.29
N PHE A 501 28.13 -1.83 -2.50
CA PHE A 501 28.78 -1.34 -3.73
C PHE A 501 27.86 -0.51 -4.65
N LEU A 502 26.54 -0.51 -4.43
CA LEU A 502 25.59 0.31 -5.17
C LEU A 502 25.08 1.47 -4.30
N PRO A 503 24.94 2.69 -4.87
CA PRO A 503 24.39 3.82 -4.13
C PRO A 503 22.89 3.64 -3.88
N GLY A 504 22.40 4.15 -2.75
CA GLY A 504 21.04 3.91 -2.26
C GLY A 504 19.92 4.34 -3.23
N TRP A 505 20.15 5.36 -4.07
CA TRP A 505 19.19 5.76 -5.10
C TRP A 505 18.87 4.64 -6.11
N MET A 506 19.76 3.65 -6.27
CA MET A 506 19.48 2.49 -7.10
C MET A 506 18.35 1.61 -6.55
N PHE A 507 18.12 1.60 -5.24
CA PHE A 507 16.96 0.90 -4.67
C PHE A 507 15.65 1.65 -4.93
N ASN A 508 15.69 2.99 -5.03
CA ASN A 508 14.54 3.75 -5.51
C ASN A 508 14.21 3.37 -6.96
N VAL A 509 15.22 3.32 -7.85
CA VAL A 509 15.06 2.89 -9.25
C VAL A 509 14.56 1.45 -9.33
N ALA A 510 15.17 0.53 -8.58
CA ALA A 510 14.76 -0.87 -8.53
C ALA A 510 13.31 -1.01 -8.06
N THR A 511 12.84 -0.20 -7.11
CA THR A 511 11.44 -0.21 -6.66
C THR A 511 10.48 0.20 -7.78
N ILE A 512 10.82 1.22 -8.57
CA ILE A 512 10.01 1.65 -9.72
C ILE A 512 9.98 0.55 -10.78
N VAL A 513 11.16 0.09 -11.23
CA VAL A 513 11.29 -0.92 -12.29
C VAL A 513 10.60 -2.23 -11.88
N HIS A 514 10.86 -2.73 -10.68
CA HIS A 514 10.25 -3.97 -10.19
C HIS A 514 8.72 -3.86 -10.15
N SER A 515 8.21 -2.74 -9.63
CA SER A 515 6.79 -2.55 -9.45
C SER A 515 6.03 -2.37 -10.76
N ASP A 516 6.58 -1.61 -11.70
CA ASP A 516 5.88 -1.28 -12.95
C ASP A 516 6.03 -2.40 -13.97
N GLU A 517 7.19 -3.07 -14.02
CA GLU A 517 7.36 -4.27 -14.84
C GLU A 517 6.48 -5.42 -14.33
N ALA A 518 6.30 -5.58 -13.00
CA ALA A 518 5.37 -6.57 -12.47
C ALA A 518 3.91 -6.29 -12.88
N LEU A 519 3.52 -5.02 -12.94
CA LEU A 519 2.20 -4.61 -13.40
C LEU A 519 2.01 -4.90 -14.90
N LEU A 520 3.02 -4.53 -15.70
CA LEU A 520 3.09 -4.82 -17.13
C LEU A 520 3.00 -6.33 -17.37
N ALA A 521 3.84 -7.13 -16.70
CA ALA A 521 3.85 -8.58 -16.84
C ALA A 521 2.49 -9.19 -16.44
N THR A 522 1.93 -8.82 -15.29
CA THR A 522 0.65 -9.37 -14.81
C THR A 522 -0.49 -9.02 -15.76
N GLY A 523 -0.61 -7.75 -16.14
CA GLY A 523 -1.65 -7.31 -17.08
C GLY A 523 -1.46 -7.93 -18.46
N PHE A 524 -0.24 -7.94 -19.00
CA PHE A 524 0.04 -8.48 -20.32
C PHE A 524 -0.24 -9.98 -20.38
N ILE A 525 0.20 -10.75 -19.38
CA ILE A 525 -0.04 -12.19 -19.37
C ILE A 525 -1.55 -12.46 -19.36
N PHE A 526 -2.30 -11.92 -18.40
CA PHE A 526 -3.72 -12.27 -18.25
C PHE A 526 -4.66 -11.60 -19.26
N THR A 527 -4.23 -10.56 -19.99
CA THR A 527 -5.07 -9.93 -21.03
C THR A 527 -4.63 -10.29 -22.44
N VAL A 528 -3.33 -10.21 -22.75
CA VAL A 528 -2.81 -10.39 -24.11
C VAL A 528 -2.39 -11.83 -24.35
N HIS A 529 -1.48 -12.38 -23.54
CA HIS A 529 -1.01 -13.75 -23.72
C HIS A 529 -2.17 -14.76 -23.62
N PHE A 530 -2.98 -14.64 -22.56
CA PHE A 530 -4.17 -15.48 -22.38
C PHE A 530 -5.16 -15.34 -23.53
N PHE A 531 -5.37 -14.13 -24.07
CA PHE A 531 -6.18 -13.98 -25.28
C PHE A 531 -5.54 -14.72 -26.46
N ASN A 532 -4.26 -14.49 -26.74
CA ASN A 532 -3.54 -15.04 -27.88
C ASN A 532 -3.46 -16.58 -27.88
N THR A 533 -3.52 -17.22 -26.72
CA THR A 533 -3.41 -18.67 -26.60
C THR A 533 -4.74 -19.35 -26.28
N HIS A 534 -5.52 -18.80 -25.35
CA HIS A 534 -6.71 -19.46 -24.79
C HIS A 534 -8.03 -18.78 -25.16
N GLY A 535 -8.03 -17.45 -25.30
CA GLY A 535 -9.23 -16.63 -25.50
C GLY A 535 -9.62 -16.37 -26.96
N ARG A 536 -8.86 -16.87 -27.94
CA ARG A 536 -9.18 -16.70 -29.36
C ARG A 536 -10.47 -17.44 -29.72
N PRO A 537 -11.32 -16.90 -30.62
CA PRO A 537 -12.56 -17.57 -31.04
C PRO A 537 -12.37 -19.01 -31.53
N GLU A 538 -11.19 -19.33 -32.10
CA GLU A 538 -10.86 -20.65 -32.64
C GLU A 538 -10.46 -21.68 -31.56
N LYS A 539 -10.15 -21.23 -30.32
CA LYS A 539 -9.65 -22.07 -29.21
C LYS A 539 -10.48 -21.97 -27.94
N PHE A 540 -11.55 -21.19 -27.97
CA PHE A 540 -12.41 -21.00 -26.82
C PHE A 540 -12.97 -22.35 -26.34
N PRO A 541 -12.98 -22.64 -25.03
CA PRO A 541 -12.64 -21.75 -23.91
C PRO A 541 -11.16 -21.75 -23.50
N MET A 542 -10.34 -22.73 -23.92
CA MET A 542 -8.91 -22.79 -23.56
C MET A 542 -8.13 -23.78 -24.44
N ASP A 543 -6.95 -23.39 -24.91
CA ASP A 543 -5.98 -24.30 -25.55
C ASP A 543 -5.24 -25.18 -24.53
N PHE A 544 -5.27 -26.50 -24.72
CA PHE A 544 -4.64 -27.50 -23.86
C PHE A 544 -3.33 -28.09 -24.40
N VAL A 545 -2.89 -27.66 -25.59
CA VAL A 545 -1.71 -28.23 -26.27
C VAL A 545 -0.44 -28.05 -25.43
N ILE A 546 -0.32 -26.99 -24.64
CA ILE A 546 0.84 -26.78 -23.74
C ILE A 546 0.87 -27.77 -22.56
N PHE A 547 -0.28 -28.31 -22.15
CA PHE A 547 -0.37 -29.24 -21.02
C PHE A 547 -0.22 -30.70 -21.44
N ASN A 548 -0.78 -31.08 -22.59
CA ASN A 548 -0.68 -32.46 -23.10
C ASN A 548 0.47 -32.65 -24.12
N GLY A 549 0.98 -31.57 -24.72
CA GLY A 549 2.05 -31.55 -25.70
C GLY A 549 1.66 -32.05 -27.10
N GLN A 550 0.37 -32.24 -27.38
CA GLN A 550 -0.14 -32.96 -28.54
C GLN A 550 -1.19 -32.13 -29.31
N MET A 551 -1.20 -32.24 -30.63
CA MET A 551 -2.09 -31.49 -31.53
C MET A 551 -2.55 -32.40 -32.70
N PRO A 552 -3.84 -32.39 -33.09
CA PRO A 552 -4.33 -33.15 -34.24
C PRO A 552 -3.86 -32.54 -35.58
N LYS A 553 -3.79 -33.34 -36.63
CA LYS A 553 -3.25 -32.96 -37.95
C LYS A 553 -3.96 -31.76 -38.58
N HIS A 554 -5.29 -31.74 -38.55
CA HIS A 554 -6.07 -30.65 -39.13
C HIS A 554 -5.71 -29.30 -38.49
N GLU A 555 -5.63 -29.28 -37.16
CA GLU A 555 -5.24 -28.11 -36.36
C GLU A 555 -3.78 -27.70 -36.62
N PHE A 556 -2.87 -28.68 -36.77
CA PHE A 556 -1.48 -28.41 -37.11
C PHE A 556 -1.37 -27.69 -38.45
N ILE A 557 -2.07 -28.17 -39.48
CA ILE A 557 -2.05 -27.54 -40.81
C ILE A 557 -2.67 -26.14 -40.77
N GLU A 558 -3.80 -25.96 -40.08
CA GLU A 558 -4.48 -24.67 -39.99
C GLU A 558 -3.62 -23.61 -39.27
N GLU A 559 -3.01 -23.96 -38.12
CA GLU A 559 -2.23 -23.00 -37.34
C GLU A 559 -0.77 -22.86 -37.80
N ARG A 560 -0.20 -23.93 -38.35
CA ARG A 560 1.24 -24.09 -38.61
C ARG A 560 1.51 -24.66 -40.01
N GLY A 561 0.75 -24.22 -41.00
CA GLY A 561 0.83 -24.70 -42.38
C GLY A 561 2.25 -24.70 -42.95
N ASP A 562 3.06 -23.67 -42.69
CA ASP A 562 4.43 -23.60 -43.21
C ASP A 562 5.38 -24.56 -42.49
N GLN A 563 5.19 -24.77 -41.18
CA GLN A 563 5.92 -25.80 -40.45
C GLN A 563 5.57 -27.19 -40.98
N TRP A 564 4.29 -27.44 -41.22
CA TRP A 564 3.81 -28.71 -41.76
C TRP A 564 4.41 -28.99 -43.14
N LYS A 565 4.34 -27.99 -44.04
CA LYS A 565 4.92 -28.08 -45.38
C LYS A 565 6.41 -28.40 -45.33
N ARG A 566 7.17 -27.73 -44.45
CA ARG A 566 8.60 -28.03 -44.24
C ARG A 566 8.83 -29.45 -43.73
N TYR A 567 7.96 -29.95 -42.84
CA TYR A 567 8.08 -31.33 -42.33
C TYR A 567 7.78 -32.38 -43.40
N GLU A 568 6.85 -32.10 -44.32
CA GLU A 568 6.58 -32.94 -45.50
C GLU A 568 7.75 -32.91 -46.47
N GLU A 569 8.27 -31.73 -46.82
CA GLU A 569 9.45 -31.58 -47.70
C GLU A 569 10.69 -32.30 -47.15
N LEU A 570 10.87 -32.34 -45.83
CA LEU A 570 11.96 -33.04 -45.16
C LEU A 570 11.66 -34.53 -44.90
N GLY A 571 10.44 -35.02 -45.12
CA GLY A 571 10.05 -36.40 -44.85
C GLY A 571 10.09 -36.80 -43.37
N ILE A 572 9.92 -35.84 -42.43
CA ILE A 572 10.07 -36.07 -40.99
C ILE A 572 8.74 -36.11 -40.21
N THR A 573 7.59 -36.01 -40.87
CA THR A 573 6.26 -35.94 -40.23
C THR A 573 6.00 -37.09 -39.25
N GLU A 574 6.32 -38.33 -39.64
CA GLU A 574 6.10 -39.52 -38.80
C GLU A 574 6.97 -39.58 -37.54
N GLN A 575 8.11 -38.86 -37.50
CA GLN A 575 8.94 -38.76 -36.29
C GLN A 575 8.23 -38.02 -35.15
N PHE A 576 7.21 -37.21 -35.50
CA PHE A 576 6.40 -36.46 -34.56
C PHE A 576 5.04 -37.10 -34.31
N ALA A 577 4.68 -38.18 -35.00
CA ALA A 577 3.43 -38.89 -34.76
C ALA A 577 3.39 -39.40 -33.31
N ALA A 578 2.27 -39.17 -32.63
CA ALA A 578 2.07 -39.55 -31.25
C ALA A 578 0.75 -40.31 -31.09
N LYS A 579 0.75 -41.34 -30.23
CA LYS A 579 -0.50 -41.90 -29.73
C LYS A 579 -1.07 -40.94 -28.69
N LYS A 580 -2.38 -40.69 -28.70
CA LYS A 580 -3.04 -39.88 -27.67
C LYS A 580 -2.73 -40.49 -26.30
N THR A 581 -2.01 -39.77 -25.45
CA THR A 581 -1.46 -40.35 -24.22
C THR A 581 -2.28 -40.06 -22.96
N SER A 582 -3.22 -39.11 -23.00
CA SER A 582 -3.91 -38.67 -21.79
C SER A 582 -5.15 -39.52 -21.46
N GLY A 583 -5.22 -39.97 -20.20
CA GLY A 583 -6.41 -40.60 -19.63
C GLY A 583 -7.36 -39.57 -19.03
N VAL A 584 -8.62 -39.98 -18.79
CA VAL A 584 -9.71 -39.10 -18.32
C VAL A 584 -9.33 -38.35 -17.04
N ALA A 585 -8.71 -39.02 -16.07
CA ALA A 585 -8.32 -38.40 -14.80
C ALA A 585 -7.25 -37.30 -14.98
N TYR A 586 -6.28 -37.53 -15.86
CA TYR A 586 -5.23 -36.56 -16.16
C TYR A 586 -5.83 -35.31 -16.82
N ASP A 587 -6.69 -35.51 -17.82
CA ASP A 587 -7.38 -34.41 -18.50
C ASP A 587 -8.24 -33.60 -17.52
N PHE A 588 -8.95 -34.25 -16.60
CA PHE A 588 -9.76 -33.56 -15.59
C PHE A 588 -8.92 -32.68 -14.66
N VAL A 589 -7.80 -33.20 -14.14
CA VAL A 589 -6.90 -32.45 -13.24
C VAL A 589 -6.29 -31.25 -13.96
N VAL A 590 -5.76 -31.45 -15.17
CA VAL A 590 -5.14 -30.39 -15.96
C VAL A 590 -6.16 -29.30 -16.35
N LYS A 591 -7.36 -29.70 -16.76
CA LYS A 591 -8.45 -28.76 -17.06
C LYS A 591 -8.82 -27.93 -15.86
N THR A 592 -9.04 -28.58 -14.72
CA THR A 592 -9.39 -27.91 -13.45
C THR A 592 -8.30 -26.92 -13.05
N PHE A 593 -7.03 -27.34 -13.10
CA PHE A 593 -5.89 -26.48 -12.80
C PHE A 593 -5.80 -25.27 -13.74
N GLY A 594 -5.92 -25.51 -15.06
CA GLY A 594 -5.84 -24.44 -16.06
C GLY A 594 -6.95 -23.40 -15.86
N PHE A 595 -8.20 -23.83 -15.68
CA PHE A 595 -9.32 -22.92 -15.44
C PHE A 595 -9.18 -22.17 -14.13
N PHE A 596 -8.71 -22.85 -13.07
CA PHE A 596 -8.41 -22.19 -11.80
C PHE A 596 -7.35 -21.09 -11.97
N ALA A 597 -6.26 -21.37 -12.68
CA ALA A 597 -5.20 -20.39 -12.97
C ALA A 597 -5.75 -19.18 -13.76
N VAL A 598 -6.61 -19.41 -14.75
CA VAL A 598 -7.30 -18.34 -15.51
C VAL A 598 -8.16 -17.49 -14.59
N ILE A 599 -9.00 -18.12 -13.76
CA ILE A 599 -9.93 -17.42 -12.87
C ILE A 599 -9.16 -16.54 -11.88
N VAL A 600 -8.10 -17.06 -11.27
CA VAL A 600 -7.22 -16.29 -10.39
C VAL A 600 -6.61 -15.11 -11.15
N GLY A 601 -6.04 -15.38 -12.32
CA GLY A 601 -5.43 -14.35 -13.17
C GLY A 601 -6.37 -13.21 -13.55
N LEU A 602 -7.55 -13.55 -14.07
CA LEU A 602 -8.59 -12.57 -14.42
C LEU A 602 -9.10 -11.81 -13.19
N SER A 603 -9.22 -12.48 -12.04
CA SER A 603 -9.59 -11.81 -10.79
C SER A 603 -8.54 -10.76 -10.40
N LEU A 604 -7.25 -11.06 -10.54
CA LEU A 604 -6.19 -10.08 -10.29
C LEU A 604 -6.26 -8.88 -11.25
N VAL A 605 -6.56 -9.11 -12.54
CA VAL A 605 -6.77 -8.02 -13.51
C VAL A 605 -7.96 -7.15 -13.10
N VAL A 606 -9.08 -7.75 -12.69
CA VAL A 606 -10.26 -7.00 -12.21
C VAL A 606 -9.91 -6.16 -10.98
N LEU A 607 -9.17 -6.72 -10.02
CA LEU A 607 -8.72 -5.98 -8.84
C LEU A 607 -7.77 -4.82 -9.19
N MET A 608 -6.87 -5.03 -10.14
CA MET A 608 -5.98 -3.98 -10.67
C MET A 608 -6.78 -2.85 -11.32
N LEU A 609 -7.72 -3.19 -12.21
CA LEU A 609 -8.58 -2.21 -12.88
C LEU A 609 -9.43 -1.44 -11.87
N PHE A 610 -10.00 -2.13 -10.88
CA PHE A 610 -10.75 -1.51 -9.80
C PHE A 610 -9.89 -0.52 -9.01
N ALA A 611 -8.64 -0.87 -8.70
CA ALA A 611 -7.71 0.03 -8.01
C ALA A 611 -7.40 1.28 -8.85
N PHE A 612 -7.14 1.13 -10.16
CA PHE A 612 -6.91 2.29 -11.03
C PHE A 612 -8.13 3.21 -11.13
N LEU A 613 -9.34 2.64 -11.21
CA LEU A 613 -10.58 3.41 -11.29
C LEU A 613 -10.94 4.10 -9.96
N SER A 614 -10.56 3.52 -8.82
CA SER A 614 -10.81 4.09 -7.48
C SER A 614 -9.76 5.12 -7.05
N GLY A 615 -8.79 5.45 -7.91
CA GLY A 615 -7.70 6.38 -7.62
C GLY A 615 -6.51 5.76 -6.86
N GLY A 616 -6.52 4.44 -6.67
CA GLY A 616 -5.40 3.70 -6.07
C GLY A 616 -4.42 3.21 -7.13
N GLY A 617 -3.43 4.04 -7.47
CA GLY A 617 -2.42 3.61 -8.43
C GLY A 617 -1.49 4.70 -8.92
N HIS A 618 -1.22 5.73 -8.12
CA HIS A 618 -0.17 6.70 -8.44
C HIS A 618 1.23 6.13 -8.21
#